data_AF-A0A925S4X8-F1
#
_entry.id   AF-A0A925S4X8-F1
#
_cell.length_a   1.000
_cell.length_b   1.000
_cell.length_c   1.000
_cell.angle_alpha   90.00
_cell.angle_beta   90.00
_cell.angle_gamma   90.00
#
_symmetry.space_group_name_H-M   'P 1'
#
loop_
_entity.id
_entity.type
_entity.pdbx_description
1 polymer ?
#
loop_
_entity_poly.entity_id
_entity_poly.type
_entity_poly.pdbx_seq_one_letter_code
_entity_poly.pdbx_strand_id
1 'polypeptide(L)' 'MLITDKGVLVRTRVSEIRELGRATQGVTLIALDNGAKLSGLQRIVENDANPDSGDDTNPESTEE' A
#
# COMPACT_ATOMS: atom_id res chain seq x y z
N MET A 1 -1.41 -1.12 4.09
CA MET A 1 -0.45 0.00 4.00
C MET A 1 0.71 -0.25 4.92
N LEU A 2 1.92 -0.12 4.39
CA LEU A 2 3.16 -0.06 5.15
C LEU A 2 3.66 1.39 5.09
N ILE A 3 4.07 1.94 6.23
CA ILE A 3 4.43 3.36 6.37
C ILE A 3 5.85 3.44 6.92
N THR A 4 6.74 4.14 6.23
CA THR A 4 8.10 4.38 6.71
C THR A 4 8.20 5.70 7.49
N ASP A 5 9.24 5.83 8.31
CA ASP A 5 9.57 7.05 9.06
C ASP A 5 9.96 8.24 8.16
N LYS A 6 10.22 8.00 6.87
CA LYS A 6 10.46 9.02 5.85
C LYS A 6 9.19 9.47 5.12
N GLY A 7 8.02 8.98 5.54
CA GLY A 7 6.74 9.34 4.92
C GLY A 7 6.47 8.64 3.60
N VAL A 8 7.14 7.51 3.32
CA VAL A 8 6.83 6.67 2.16
C VAL A 8 5.72 5.70 2.54
N LEU A 9 4.65 5.67 1.74
CA LEU A 9 3.51 4.76 1.91
C LEU A 9 3.53 3.71 0.81
N VAL A 10 3.51 2.44 1.20
CA VAL A 10 3.44 1.31 0.27
C VAL A 10 2.14 0.54 0.45
N ARG A 11 1.39 0.42 -0.65
CA ARG A 11 0.20 -0.42 -0.75
C ARG A 11 0.60 -1.79 -1.29
N THR A 12 0.22 -2.84 -0.58
CA THR A 12 0.45 -4.24 -0.99
C THR A 12 -0.87 -4.97 -0.90
N ARG A 13 -1.26 -5.69 -1.95
CA ARG A 13 -2.49 -6.50 -1.91
C ARG A 13 -2.24 -7.74 -1.07
N VAL A 14 -3.25 -8.18 -0.31
CA VAL A 14 -3.13 -9.35 0.54
C VAL A 14 -2.84 -10.61 -0.28
N SER A 15 -3.42 -10.71 -1.49
CA SER A 15 -3.20 -11.81 -2.42
C SER A 15 -1.77 -11.94 -2.94
N GLU A 16 -0.93 -10.90 -2.78
CA GLU A 16 0.48 -10.92 -3.19
C GLU A 16 1.41 -11.42 -2.07
N ILE A 17 0.89 -11.57 -0.85
CA ILE A 17 1.66 -12.00 0.31
C ILE A 17 1.68 -13.52 0.37
N ARG A 18 2.87 -14.10 0.41
CA ARG A 18 3.04 -15.55 0.55
C ARG A 18 2.53 -16.04 1.90
N GLU A 19 1.70 -17.08 1.88
CA GLU A 19 1.28 -17.78 3.08
C GLU A 19 2.44 -18.58 3.68
N LEU A 20 2.65 -18.41 4.98
CA LEU A 20 3.73 -19.05 5.73
C LEU A 20 3.23 -19.51 7.11
N GLY A 21 3.87 -20.56 7.64
CA GLY A 21 3.58 -21.06 8.98
C GLY A 21 3.96 -20.08 10.10
N ARG A 22 3.39 -20.27 11.29
CA ARG A 22 3.59 -19.36 12.44
C ARG A 22 5.03 -19.30 12.96
N ALA A 23 5.78 -20.40 12.84
CA ALA A 23 7.18 -20.50 13.27
C ALA A 23 8.14 -20.28 12.10
N THR A 24 8.06 -19.10 11.47
CA THR A 24 8.92 -18.73 10.33
C THR A 24 9.45 -17.30 10.49
N GLN A 25 10.53 -16.99 9.77
CA GLN A 25 11.08 -15.63 9.71
C GLN A 25 10.22 -14.67 8.84
N GLY A 26 9.31 -15.22 8.03
CA GLY A 26 8.48 -14.45 7.11
C GLY A 26 9.15 -14.18 5.76
N VAL A 27 8.60 -13.21 5.04
CA VAL A 27 9.09 -12.73 3.73
C VAL A 27 9.24 -11.21 3.76
N THR A 28 10.14 -10.71 2.93
CA THR A 28 10.30 -9.26 2.72
C THR A 28 9.15 -8.73 1.88
N LEU A 29 8.33 -7.84 2.45
CA LEU A 29 7.23 -7.17 1.75
C LEU A 29 7.67 -5.92 0.98
N ILE A 30 8.62 -5.16 1.54
CA ILE A 30 9.14 -3.92 0.95
C ILE A 30 10.65 -3.86 1.12
N ALA A 31 11.34 -3.27 0.14
CA ALA A 31 12.72 -2.84 0.32
C ALA A 31 12.71 -1.48 1.05
N LEU A 32 13.65 -1.29 1.97
CA LEU A 32 13.84 -0.02 2.67
C LEU A 32 15.15 0.60 2.20
N ASP A 33 15.15 1.92 2.03
CA ASP A 33 16.37 2.68 1.81
C ASP A 33 17.28 2.63 3.04
N ASN A 34 18.55 2.92 2.84
CA ASN A 34 19.53 2.84 3.91
C ASN A 34 19.21 3.84 5.03
N GLY A 35 19.06 3.32 6.26
CA GLY A 35 18.68 4.10 7.43
C GLY A 35 17.19 4.41 7.56
N ALA A 36 16.34 4.05 6.59
CA ALA A 36 14.89 4.14 6.72
C ALA A 36 14.36 2.97 7.55
N LYS A 37 13.28 3.20 8.29
CA LYS A 37 12.62 2.18 9.12
C LYS A 37 11.13 2.12 8.83
N LEU A 38 10.56 0.92 8.96
CA LEU A 38 9.12 0.76 8.99
C LEU A 38 8.58 1.36 10.30
N SER A 39 7.78 2.41 10.18
CA SER A 39 7.19 3.13 11.31
C SER A 39 5.83 2.55 11.69
N GLY A 40 5.03 2.08 10.72
CA GLY A 40 3.70 1.58 11.00
C GLY A 40 3.12 0.67 9.91
N LEU A 41 2.09 -0.06 10.31
CA LEU A 41 1.26 -0.87 9.42
C LEU A 41 -0.21 -0.54 9.67
N GLN A 42 -0.96 -0.33 8.60
CA GLN A 42 -2.38 -0.05 8.67
C GLN A 42 -3.12 -0.93 7.67
N ARG A 43 -4.14 -1.65 8.16
CA ARG A 43 -5.08 -2.34 7.26
C ARG A 43 -6.01 -1.30 6.65
N ILE A 44 -6.10 -1.30 5.32
CA ILE A 44 -7.15 -0.55 4.63
C ILE A 44 -8.37 -1.45 4.62
N VAL A 45 -9.49 -0.93 5.12
CA VAL A 45 -10.80 -1.55 4.90
C VAL A 45 -11.38 -0.83 3.69
N GLU A 46 -11.01 -1.30 2.51
CA GLU A 46 -11.75 -0.98 1.30
C GLU A 46 -12.97 -1.90 1.30
N ASN A 47 -14.16 -1.33 1.06
CA ASN A 47 -15.32 -2.16 0.76
C ASN A 47 -14.92 -2.97 -0.50
N ASP A 48 -14.87 -4.30 -0.41
CA ASP A 48 -14.40 -5.25 -1.45
C ASP A 48 -15.22 -5.20 -2.77
N ALA A 49 -15.95 -4.11 -3.02
CA ALA A 49 -16.83 -3.89 -4.15
C ALA A 49 -16.54 -2.53 -4.79
N ASN A 50 -15.39 -2.40 -5.49
CA ASN A 50 -15.35 -1.81 -6.84
C ASN A 50 -13.93 -1.92 -7.44
N PRO A 51 -13.69 -2.73 -8.50
CA PRO A 51 -12.39 -2.80 -9.15
C PRO A 51 -12.18 -1.73 -10.24
N ASP A 52 -12.98 -0.67 -10.29
CA ASP A 52 -12.86 0.35 -11.36
C ASP A 52 -13.27 1.74 -10.90
N SER A 53 -12.32 2.48 -10.33
CA SER A 53 -12.40 3.93 -10.25
C SER A 53 -11.04 4.47 -10.63
N GLY A 54 -10.77 4.45 -11.93
CA GLY A 54 -9.81 5.35 -12.53
C GLY A 54 -10.24 6.78 -12.21
N ASP A 55 -9.59 7.38 -11.22
CA ASP A 55 -9.71 8.80 -10.94
C ASP A 55 -8.75 9.52 -11.89
N ASP A 56 -9.17 9.59 -13.16
CA ASP A 56 -8.58 10.45 -14.19
C ASP A 56 -9.29 11.81 -14.08
N THR A 57 -9.03 12.53 -12.99
CA THR A 57 -9.53 13.89 -12.81
C THR A 57 -8.66 14.85 -13.62
N ASN A 58 -8.97 14.91 -14.92
CA ASN A 58 -8.53 15.96 -15.83
C ASN A 58 -9.13 17.32 -15.39
N PRO A 59 -8.33 18.35 -15.06
CA PRO A 59 -8.87 19.66 -14.73
C PRO A 59 -8.74 20.59 -15.95
N GLU A 60 -9.68 20.57 -16.90
CA GLU A 60 -9.80 21.72 -17.83
C GLU A 60 -11.15 21.79 -18.58
N SER A 61 -11.66 23.02 -18.68
CA SER A 61 -12.76 23.52 -19.55
C SER A 61 -14.19 23.30 -18.98
N THR A 62 -15.05 24.29 -18.71
CA THR A 62 -15.31 25.54 -19.46
C THR A 62 -16.13 26.51 -18.58
N GLU A 63 -15.78 27.79 -18.62
CA GLU A 63 -16.63 28.94 -18.26
C GLU A 63 -17.79 29.09 -19.26
N GLU A 64 -19.03 29.20 -18.78
CA GLU A 64 -20.07 30.18 -19.22
C GLU A 64 -21.30 30.11 -18.30
#